data_AF-A0A8H8MLW0-F1
#
_entry.id   AF-A0A8H8MLW0-F1
#
_cell.length_a   1.000
_cell.length_b   1.000
_cell.length_c   1.000
_cell.angle_alpha   90.00
_cell.angle_beta   90.00
_cell.angle_gamma   90.00
#
_symmetry.space_group_name_H-M   'P 1'
#
loop_
_entity.id
_entity.type
_entity.pdbx_description
1 polymer ?
#
loop_
_entity_poly.entity_id
_entity_poly.type
_entity_poly.pdbx_seq_one_letter_code
_entity_poly.pdbx_strand_id
1 'polypeptide(L)'
;MRGRTTSLLSVVYCALFSLTFYNRAYGLSGHGVFGIKISSLKAPHDRRCKVVSTETINIHPGLELTSDAPFEISPVPCAPEVNANFCFSEHISVVGKTLDDAWKRIKTECDYFTSTDDSDVPKDLFPVNSNRKSQQILAPTSTPHLEVRPLPNLVTGCSSNRVDIVFFSDGYTVEEKSKFYDDATRLAVAITVNQTYAPVAPLLNFWGAFTPSAESGIGVGGKPKE
;
A
#
# COMPACT_ATOMS: atom_id res chain seq x y z
N MET A 1 1.85 56.35 -9.50
CA MET A 1 2.87 55.81 -8.60
C MET A 1 2.22 55.49 -7.25
N ARG A 2 1.96 54.21 -6.96
CA ARG A 2 1.53 53.72 -5.63
C ARG A 2 2.39 52.49 -5.33
N GLY A 3 3.30 52.63 -4.37
CA GLY A 3 4.23 51.58 -3.96
C GLY A 3 3.53 50.53 -3.11
N ARG A 4 3.77 49.25 -3.44
CA ARG A 4 3.44 48.09 -2.59
C ARG A 4 4.61 47.85 -1.65
N THR A 5 4.41 48.08 -0.36
CA THR A 5 5.28 47.57 0.71
C THR A 5 4.79 46.20 1.12
N THR A 6 5.44 45.14 0.63
CA THR A 6 5.23 43.76 1.08
C THR A 6 5.94 43.55 2.42
N SER A 7 5.16 43.11 3.40
CA SER A 7 5.52 42.93 4.80
C SER A 7 6.50 41.76 5.00
N LEU A 8 7.73 42.08 5.38
CA LEU A 8 8.78 41.13 5.81
C LEU A 8 8.41 40.36 7.11
N LEU A 9 7.36 40.77 7.83
CA LEU A 9 6.94 40.14 9.08
C LEU A 9 6.31 38.75 8.90
N SER A 10 5.77 38.44 7.72
CA SER A 10 5.07 37.16 7.49
C SER A 10 6.01 35.98 7.26
N VAL A 11 7.23 36.21 6.77
CA VAL A 11 8.20 35.14 6.47
C VAL A 11 8.95 34.69 7.74
N VAL A 12 9.25 35.64 8.63
CA VAL A 12 9.97 35.37 9.88
C VAL A 12 9.14 34.55 10.87
N TYR A 13 7.82 34.73 10.89
CA TYR A 13 6.93 33.95 11.75
C TYR A 13 6.84 32.46 11.36
N CYS A 14 7.02 32.13 10.08
CA CYS A 14 6.99 30.74 9.62
C CYS A 14 8.26 29.97 10.03
N ALA A 15 9.41 30.62 9.99
CA ALA A 15 10.69 29.99 10.35
C ALA A 15 10.84 29.73 11.85
N LEU A 16 10.32 30.62 12.70
CA LEU A 16 10.46 30.49 14.16
C LEU A 16 9.50 29.46 14.78
N PHE A 17 8.34 29.19 14.17
CA PHE A 17 7.46 28.10 14.61
C PHE A 17 7.94 26.71 14.19
N SER A 18 8.74 26.60 13.12
CA SER A 18 9.33 25.31 12.69
C SER A 18 10.37 24.79 13.68
N LEU A 19 11.16 25.66 14.34
CA LEU A 19 12.23 25.22 15.26
C LEU A 19 11.73 24.81 16.64
N THR A 20 10.61 25.36 17.13
CA THR A 20 10.01 24.94 18.41
C THR A 20 9.22 23.62 18.30
N PHE A 21 8.73 23.25 17.11
CA PHE A 21 8.12 21.93 16.89
C PHE A 21 9.13 20.83 16.55
N TYR A 22 10.26 21.17 15.93
CA TYR A 22 11.29 20.17 15.59
C TYR A 22 11.85 19.45 16.83
N ASN A 23 11.96 20.15 17.96
CA ASN A 23 12.43 19.55 19.22
C ASN A 23 11.36 18.77 20.00
N ARG A 24 10.07 18.82 19.59
CA ARG A 24 9.01 18.01 20.22
C ARG A 24 8.72 16.69 19.47
N ALA A 25 9.22 16.55 18.24
CA ALA A 25 9.00 15.36 17.40
C ALA A 25 10.00 14.21 17.64
N TYR A 26 11.12 14.45 18.33
CA TYR A 26 12.12 13.41 18.62
C TYR A 26 12.04 12.86 20.06
N GLY A 27 10.92 13.11 20.73
CA GLY A 27 10.58 12.50 22.02
C GLY A 27 9.56 11.37 21.90
N LEU A 28 9.68 10.49 20.89
CA LEU A 28 8.90 9.25 20.80
C LEU A 28 9.85 8.07 20.98
N SER A 29 10.09 7.72 22.25
CA SER A 29 10.29 6.32 22.63
C SER A 29 8.98 5.58 22.33
N GLY A 30 8.72 5.34 21.04
CA GLY A 30 7.51 4.68 20.55
C GLY A 30 7.58 3.20 20.91
N HIS A 31 6.97 2.82 22.02
CA HIS A 31 6.58 1.43 22.23
C HIS A 31 5.67 1.04 21.06
N GLY A 32 6.20 0.25 20.12
CA GLY A 32 5.41 -0.33 19.05
C GLY A 32 4.24 -1.10 19.65
N VAL A 33 3.04 -0.86 19.16
CA VAL A 33 1.87 -1.66 19.53
C VAL A 33 1.97 -2.96 18.73
N PHE A 34 2.05 -4.10 19.41
CA PHE A 34 2.03 -5.40 18.75
C PHE A 34 0.59 -5.88 18.59
N GLY A 35 0.33 -6.65 17.55
CA GLY A 35 -0.88 -7.46 17.44
C GLY A 35 -0.64 -8.75 16.66
N ILE A 36 -1.71 -9.48 16.42
CA ILE A 36 -1.68 -10.83 15.85
C ILE A 36 -2.35 -10.83 14.48
N LYS A 37 -1.65 -11.36 13.48
CA LYS A 37 -2.17 -11.64 12.15
C LYS A 37 -2.41 -13.15 12.02
N ILE A 38 -3.63 -13.54 11.68
CA ILE A 38 -3.96 -14.94 11.33
C ILE A 38 -4.29 -14.98 9.83
N SER A 39 -3.63 -15.88 9.11
CA SER A 39 -3.86 -16.12 7.69
C SER A 39 -4.47 -17.50 7.50
N SER A 40 -5.56 -17.59 6.75
CA SER A 40 -6.30 -18.82 6.50
C SER A 40 -6.67 -18.97 5.04
N LEU A 41 -6.81 -20.20 4.58
CA LEU A 41 -7.37 -20.55 3.27
C LEU A 41 -8.77 -21.11 3.46
N LYS A 42 -9.74 -20.51 2.79
CA LYS A 42 -11.13 -20.96 2.78
C LYS A 42 -11.43 -21.69 1.47
N ALA A 43 -12.10 -22.83 1.58
CA ALA A 43 -12.51 -23.62 0.42
C ALA A 43 -13.64 -22.91 -0.37
N PRO A 44 -13.70 -23.07 -1.71
CA PRO A 44 -14.68 -22.39 -2.57
C PRO A 44 -16.14 -22.78 -2.30
N HIS A 45 -16.38 -24.02 -1.87
CA HIS A 45 -17.72 -24.61 -1.80
C HIS A 45 -18.14 -24.98 -0.38
N ASP A 46 -17.31 -24.67 0.61
CA ASP A 46 -17.56 -25.02 2.00
C ASP A 46 -16.94 -23.96 2.90
N ARG A 47 -17.59 -23.64 4.03
CA ARG A 47 -17.08 -22.66 5.01
C ARG A 47 -15.97 -23.27 5.88
N ARG A 48 -15.25 -24.25 5.35
CA ARG A 48 -14.07 -24.85 5.95
C ARG A 48 -12.86 -23.97 5.68
N CYS A 49 -12.17 -23.64 6.76
CA CYS A 49 -10.93 -22.89 6.70
C CYS A 49 -9.78 -23.70 7.26
N LYS A 50 -8.62 -23.53 6.62
CA LYS A 50 -7.34 -24.05 7.08
C LYS A 50 -6.45 -22.88 7.46
N VAL A 51 -6.00 -22.83 8.71
CA VAL A 51 -5.03 -21.82 9.14
C VAL A 51 -3.69 -22.14 8.49
N VAL A 52 -3.12 -21.13 7.83
CA VAL A 52 -1.82 -21.21 7.15
C VAL A 52 -0.71 -20.66 8.04
N SER A 53 -0.95 -19.51 8.67
CA SER A 53 0.04 -18.90 9.56
C SER A 53 -0.60 -18.05 10.65
N THR A 54 0.15 -17.88 11.74
CA THR A 54 -0.17 -16.95 12.83
C THR A 54 1.12 -16.22 13.20
N GLU A 55 1.09 -14.89 13.08
CA GLU A 55 2.28 -14.05 13.20
C GLU A 55 2.01 -12.88 14.14
N THR A 56 3.02 -12.49 14.92
CA THR A 56 3.00 -11.24 15.67
C THR A 56 3.53 -10.12 14.78
N ILE A 57 2.75 -9.07 14.59
CA ILE A 57 3.10 -7.93 13.74
C ILE A 57 3.11 -6.62 14.53
N ASN A 58 3.90 -5.66 14.04
CA ASN A 58 3.82 -4.28 14.53
C ASN A 58 2.61 -3.59 13.90
N ILE A 59 1.78 -2.98 14.74
CA ILE A 59 0.57 -2.28 14.33
C ILE A 59 0.77 -0.79 14.57
N HIS A 60 0.33 0.01 13.61
CA HIS A 60 0.37 1.45 13.73
C HIS A 60 -0.54 1.92 14.89
N PRO A 61 -0.10 2.83 15.78
CA PRO A 61 -0.89 3.26 16.94
C PRO A 61 -2.26 3.87 16.59
N GLY A 62 -2.38 4.45 15.40
CA GLY A 62 -3.63 5.01 14.87
C GLY A 62 -4.59 3.99 14.25
N LEU A 63 -4.21 2.70 14.17
CA LEU A 63 -5.14 1.66 13.76
C LEU A 63 -6.10 1.41 14.94
N GLU A 64 -7.23 2.10 14.94
CA GLU A 64 -8.34 1.81 15.85
C GLU A 64 -8.90 0.43 15.48
N LEU A 65 -8.27 -0.61 16.03
CA LEU A 65 -8.83 -1.95 16.11
C LEU A 65 -10.04 -1.84 17.06
N THR A 66 -11.17 -1.43 16.51
CA THR A 66 -12.48 -1.43 17.15
C THR A 66 -12.92 -2.88 17.41
N SER A 67 -14.11 -3.11 17.96
CA SER A 67 -14.62 -4.47 18.24
C SER A 67 -14.66 -5.38 17.00
N ASP A 68 -14.61 -4.80 15.81
CA ASP A 68 -14.50 -5.51 14.54
C ASP A 68 -13.06 -5.42 14.02
N ALA A 69 -12.29 -6.47 14.27
CA ALA A 69 -10.93 -6.58 13.78
C ALA A 69 -10.91 -6.43 12.23
N PRO A 70 -10.06 -5.56 11.67
CA PRO A 70 -9.88 -5.44 10.23
C PRO A 70 -9.43 -6.78 9.65
N PHE A 71 -10.02 -7.11 8.50
CA PHE A 71 -9.72 -8.33 7.78
C PHE A 71 -9.68 -8.03 6.28
N GLU A 72 -8.87 -8.80 5.58
CA GLU A 72 -8.69 -8.76 4.14
C GLU A 72 -9.04 -10.14 3.58
N ILE A 73 -9.89 -10.17 2.55
CA ILE A 73 -10.15 -11.37 1.75
C ILE A 73 -9.57 -11.10 0.36
N SER A 74 -8.62 -11.93 -0.05
CA SER A 74 -7.99 -11.85 -1.35
C SER A 74 -8.12 -13.20 -2.07
N PRO A 75 -8.48 -13.23 -3.36
CA PRO A 75 -8.42 -14.47 -4.13
C PRO A 75 -6.97 -14.94 -4.24
N VAL A 76 -6.73 -16.25 -4.11
CA VAL A 76 -5.39 -16.80 -4.34
C VAL A 76 -5.11 -16.79 -5.85
N PRO A 77 -4.04 -16.14 -6.33
CA PRO A 77 -3.72 -16.14 -7.75
C PRO A 77 -3.37 -17.56 -8.20
N CYS A 78 -4.03 -18.01 -9.26
CA CYS A 78 -3.81 -19.32 -9.87
C CYS A 78 -2.48 -19.31 -10.61
N ALA A 79 -1.41 -19.81 -9.98
CA ALA A 79 -0.18 -20.12 -10.70
C ALA A 79 -0.35 -21.45 -11.47
N PRO A 80 0.19 -21.57 -12.68
CA PRO A 80 0.05 -22.78 -13.52
C PRO A 80 0.66 -24.05 -12.89
N GLU A 81 1.50 -23.89 -11.88
CA GLU A 81 2.14 -24.99 -11.14
C GLU A 81 1.35 -25.45 -9.91
N VAL A 82 0.25 -24.78 -9.56
CA VAL A 82 -0.55 -25.08 -8.36
C VAL A 82 -1.74 -25.94 -8.75
N ASN A 83 -2.01 -26.99 -7.96
CA ASN A 83 -3.12 -27.91 -8.16
C ASN A 83 -4.45 -27.14 -8.34
N ALA A 84 -5.15 -27.40 -9.44
CA ALA A 84 -6.37 -26.72 -9.87
C ALA A 84 -7.48 -26.64 -8.81
N ASN A 85 -7.48 -27.54 -7.82
CA ASN A 85 -8.44 -27.52 -6.72
C ASN A 85 -8.23 -26.36 -5.72
N PHE A 86 -7.04 -25.75 -5.70
CA PHE A 86 -6.73 -24.59 -4.83
C PHE A 86 -6.92 -23.24 -5.52
N CYS A 87 -7.10 -23.25 -6.84
CA CYS A 87 -7.31 -22.07 -7.68
C CYS A 87 -8.61 -21.29 -7.40
N PHE A 88 -9.45 -21.81 -6.50
CA PHE A 88 -10.68 -21.18 -6.06
C PHE A 88 -10.72 -20.95 -4.55
N SER A 89 -9.58 -21.11 -3.87
CA SER A 89 -9.51 -20.81 -2.44
C SER A 89 -9.39 -19.32 -2.19
N GLU A 90 -10.07 -18.84 -1.14
CA GLU A 90 -9.96 -17.47 -0.68
C GLU A 90 -8.91 -17.40 0.42
N HIS A 91 -7.95 -16.48 0.30
CA HIS A 91 -7.01 -16.19 1.37
C HIS A 91 -7.61 -15.12 2.27
N ILE A 92 -7.85 -15.48 3.53
CA ILE A 92 -8.43 -14.63 4.55
C ILE A 92 -7.32 -14.25 5.52
N SER A 93 -7.08 -12.94 5.69
CA SER A 93 -6.15 -12.43 6.68
C SER A 93 -6.88 -11.55 7.69
N VAL A 94 -6.72 -11.85 8.97
CA VAL A 94 -7.35 -11.10 10.06
C VAL A 94 -6.28 -10.55 10.98
N VAL A 95 -6.36 -9.27 11.34
CA VAL A 95 -5.44 -8.62 12.26
C VAL A 95 -6.18 -8.17 13.53
N GLY A 96 -5.79 -8.71 14.69
CA GLY A 96 -6.36 -8.37 15.99
C GLY A 96 -5.32 -7.80 16.96
N LYS A 97 -5.77 -7.09 18.01
CA LYS A 97 -4.91 -6.68 19.13
C LYS A 97 -4.46 -7.89 19.93
N THR A 98 -5.38 -8.83 20.14
CA THR A 98 -5.14 -10.10 20.81
C THR A 98 -5.42 -11.26 19.87
N LEU A 99 -4.89 -12.43 20.24
CA LEU A 99 -5.18 -13.68 19.54
C LEU A 99 -6.68 -13.99 19.53
N ASP A 100 -7.37 -13.75 20.65
CA ASP A 100 -8.80 -14.01 20.79
C ASP A 100 -9.65 -13.11 19.88
N ASP A 101 -9.27 -11.83 19.73
CA ASP A 101 -9.96 -10.90 18.82
C ASP A 101 -9.85 -11.37 17.37
N ALA A 102 -8.65 -11.77 16.96
CA ALA A 102 -8.41 -12.29 15.61
C ALA A 102 -9.19 -13.58 15.36
N TRP A 103 -9.22 -14.50 16.34
CA TRP A 103 -9.99 -15.74 16.24
C TRP A 103 -11.49 -15.53 16.24
N LYS A 104 -12.00 -14.60 17.06
CA LYS A 104 -13.43 -14.28 17.09
C LYS A 104 -13.90 -13.83 15.71
N ARG A 105 -13.10 -13.02 15.03
CA ARG A 105 -13.42 -12.57 13.67
C ARG A 105 -13.25 -13.67 12.63
N ILE A 106 -12.21 -14.48 12.71
CA ILE A 106 -12.01 -15.56 11.72
C ILE A 106 -13.11 -16.63 11.80
N LYS A 107 -13.68 -16.85 12.99
CA LYS A 107 -14.85 -17.71 13.23
C LYS A 107 -16.16 -17.18 12.63
N THR A 108 -16.27 -15.89 12.30
CA THR A 108 -17.47 -15.39 11.60
C THR A 108 -17.47 -15.78 10.13
N GLU A 109 -16.28 -15.97 9.54
CA GLU A 109 -16.11 -16.34 8.14
C GLU A 109 -16.08 -17.86 7.94
N CYS A 110 -15.58 -18.59 8.93
CA CYS A 110 -15.29 -20.02 8.88
C CYS A 110 -16.16 -20.78 9.89
N ASP A 111 -16.99 -21.71 9.41
CA ASP A 111 -17.86 -22.54 10.25
C ASP A 111 -17.08 -23.66 10.94
N TYR A 112 -16.03 -24.17 10.28
CA TYR A 112 -15.21 -25.27 10.78
C TYR A 112 -13.73 -25.07 10.46
N PHE A 113 -12.88 -25.30 11.46
CA PHE A 113 -11.43 -25.34 11.30
C PHE A 113 -10.98 -26.78 11.35
N THR A 114 -10.29 -27.23 10.30
CA THR A 114 -9.50 -28.45 10.40
C THR A 114 -8.25 -28.10 11.19
N SER A 115 -8.12 -28.63 12.42
CA SER A 115 -6.85 -28.56 13.16
C SER A 115 -5.75 -29.14 12.28
N THR A 116 -4.55 -28.56 12.38
CA THR A 116 -3.34 -29.17 11.85
C THR A 116 -3.06 -30.46 12.63
N ASP A 117 -3.78 -31.53 12.32
CA ASP A 117 -3.20 -32.86 12.46
C ASP A 117 -2.11 -32.94 11.38
N ASP A 118 -0.89 -33.07 11.86
CA ASP A 118 0.38 -32.95 11.12
C ASP A 118 0.57 -34.05 10.04
N SER A 119 -0.45 -34.87 9.81
CA SER A 119 -0.42 -36.05 8.94
C SER A 119 -1.01 -35.87 7.54
N ASP A 120 -1.84 -34.85 7.30
CA ASP A 120 -2.54 -34.68 6.01
C ASP A 120 -2.21 -33.37 5.27
N VAL A 121 -1.10 -32.73 5.62
CA VAL A 121 -0.51 -31.71 4.73
C VAL A 121 0.43 -32.45 3.78
N PRO A 122 0.16 -32.49 2.45
CA PRO A 122 1.22 -32.75 1.49
C PRO A 122 2.32 -31.71 1.78
N LYS A 123 3.43 -32.17 2.37
CA LYS A 123 4.64 -31.38 2.64
C LYS A 123 5.24 -30.78 1.36
N ASP A 124 4.67 -31.16 0.21
CA ASP A 124 5.02 -30.72 -1.12
C ASP A 124 4.29 -29.45 -1.56
N LEU A 125 3.33 -28.92 -0.78
CA LEU A 125 2.63 -27.67 -1.15
C LEU A 125 3.47 -26.41 -0.92
N PHE A 126 4.53 -26.49 -0.11
CA PHE A 126 5.67 -25.56 -0.10
C PHE A 126 6.90 -26.31 0.42
N PRO A 127 7.98 -26.54 -0.36
CA PRO A 127 9.20 -27.09 0.19
C PRO A 127 9.84 -26.08 1.15
N VAL A 128 9.47 -26.17 2.42
CA VAL A 128 10.21 -25.51 3.51
C VAL A 128 11.49 -26.31 3.72
N ASN A 129 12.49 -26.02 2.90
CA ASN A 129 13.83 -26.57 3.08
C ASN A 129 14.51 -25.83 4.23
N SER A 130 14.22 -26.24 5.46
CA SER A 130 14.70 -25.67 6.72
C SER A 130 16.21 -25.84 6.97
N ASN A 131 16.97 -26.38 6.00
CA ASN A 131 18.44 -26.44 6.02
C ASN A 131 19.13 -25.75 4.84
N ARG A 132 18.40 -25.05 3.96
CA ARG A 132 19.04 -24.01 3.16
C ARG A 132 19.09 -22.76 4.03
N LYS A 133 20.30 -22.24 4.33
CA LYS A 133 20.45 -20.78 4.40
C LYS A 133 19.67 -20.26 3.21
N SER A 134 18.63 -19.45 3.44
CA SER A 134 17.83 -18.85 2.38
C SER A 134 18.73 -17.96 1.52
N GLN A 135 19.57 -18.57 0.69
CA GLN A 135 19.92 -18.02 -0.59
C GLN A 135 18.63 -18.11 -1.38
N GLN A 136 17.78 -17.11 -1.15
CA GLN A 136 16.99 -16.55 -2.21
C GLN A 136 17.92 -16.50 -3.43
N ILE A 137 17.78 -17.45 -4.35
CA ILE A 137 18.11 -17.18 -5.74
C ILE A 137 16.92 -16.35 -6.28
N LEU A 138 16.61 -15.24 -5.61
CA LEU A 138 16.24 -14.05 -6.32
C LEU A 138 17.56 -13.67 -6.97
N ALA A 139 17.71 -14.00 -8.25
CA ALA A 139 18.51 -13.09 -9.08
C ALA A 139 18.05 -11.68 -8.68
N PRO A 140 18.95 -10.75 -8.34
CA PRO A 140 18.54 -9.39 -8.02
C PRO A 140 17.84 -8.86 -9.26
N THR A 141 16.53 -9.02 -9.33
CA THR A 141 15.69 -8.32 -10.27
C THR A 141 15.80 -6.90 -9.80
N SER A 142 16.68 -6.17 -10.49
CA SER A 142 16.83 -4.74 -10.35
C SER A 142 15.44 -4.14 -10.53
N THR A 143 14.77 -3.84 -9.43
CA THR A 143 13.49 -3.15 -9.49
C THR A 143 13.75 -1.81 -10.16
N PRO A 144 12.97 -1.45 -11.18
CA PRO A 144 13.19 -0.19 -11.87
C PRO A 144 13.03 0.95 -10.85
N HIS A 145 13.95 1.90 -10.92
CA HIS A 145 14.03 2.99 -9.94
C HIS A 145 12.79 3.87 -10.02
N LEU A 146 12.03 3.93 -8.92
CA LEU A 146 10.87 4.80 -8.79
C LEU A 146 11.29 6.20 -8.32
N GLU A 147 10.96 7.21 -9.11
CA GLU A 147 11.17 8.61 -8.79
C GLU A 147 9.84 9.32 -8.50
N VAL A 148 9.64 9.76 -7.25
CA VAL A 148 8.44 10.50 -6.86
C VAL A 148 8.77 11.98 -6.70
N ARG A 149 8.01 12.85 -7.36
CA ARG A 149 8.19 14.31 -7.27
C ARG A 149 6.83 15.04 -7.23
N PRO A 150 6.75 16.19 -6.54
CA PRO A 150 5.55 17.01 -6.55
C PRO A 150 5.31 17.60 -7.95
N LEU A 151 4.05 17.68 -8.39
CA LEU A 151 3.72 18.35 -9.65
C LEU A 151 3.78 19.88 -9.48
N PRO A 152 4.24 20.64 -10.50
CA PRO A 152 4.43 22.08 -10.39
C PRO A 152 3.15 22.81 -9.99
N ASN A 153 3.21 23.63 -8.93
CA ASN A 153 2.12 24.45 -8.41
C ASN A 153 0.84 23.67 -8.01
N LEU A 154 0.94 22.37 -7.76
CA LEU A 154 -0.20 21.49 -7.45
C LEU A 154 -0.10 20.84 -6.07
N VAL A 155 0.83 21.30 -5.24
CA VAL A 155 0.89 20.99 -3.80
C VAL A 155 0.33 22.19 -3.04
N THR A 156 -0.77 21.98 -2.34
CA THR A 156 -1.54 23.04 -1.67
C THR A 156 -1.28 23.11 -0.16
N GLY A 157 -0.68 22.06 0.41
CA GLY A 157 -0.37 22.01 1.84
C GLY A 157 0.31 20.71 2.28
N CYS A 158 0.38 20.52 3.60
CA CYS A 158 0.97 19.32 4.20
C CYS A 158 0.08 18.09 3.99
N SER A 159 0.69 16.94 3.69
CA SER A 159 -0.02 15.65 3.56
C SER A 159 -0.83 15.25 4.81
N SER A 160 -0.51 15.79 5.99
CA SER A 160 -1.27 15.49 7.22
C SER A 160 -2.72 15.98 7.21
N ASN A 161 -3.05 16.94 6.34
CA ASN A 161 -4.40 17.50 6.22
C ASN A 161 -4.82 17.73 4.76
N ARG A 162 -4.22 16.99 3.83
CA ARG A 162 -4.52 17.02 2.39
C ARG A 162 -4.64 15.59 1.88
N VAL A 163 -5.39 15.42 0.79
CA VAL A 163 -5.42 14.14 0.07
C VAL A 163 -4.31 14.17 -0.98
N ASP A 164 -3.37 13.23 -0.89
CA ASP A 164 -2.32 13.06 -1.88
C ASP A 164 -2.79 12.14 -3.01
N ILE A 165 -2.75 12.65 -4.24
CA ILE A 165 -3.06 11.92 -5.46
C ILE A 165 -1.74 11.71 -6.22
N VAL A 166 -1.40 10.45 -6.50
CA VAL A 166 -0.15 10.08 -7.17
C VAL A 166 -0.47 9.49 -8.54
N PHE A 167 0.10 10.08 -9.59
CA PHE A 167 0.07 9.51 -10.94
C PHE A 167 1.28 8.63 -11.16
N PHE A 168 1.07 7.39 -11.58
CA PHE A 168 2.14 6.47 -11.95
C PHE A 168 2.37 6.52 -13.46
N SER A 169 3.63 6.54 -13.89
CA SER A 169 3.96 6.39 -15.30
C SER A 169 3.78 4.94 -15.74
N ASP A 170 3.10 4.75 -16.87
CA ASP A 170 2.91 3.46 -17.52
C ASP A 170 3.11 3.65 -19.03
N GLY A 171 4.07 2.93 -19.61
CA GLY A 171 4.42 3.02 -21.03
C GLY A 171 5.23 4.27 -21.41
N TYR A 172 5.97 4.87 -20.48
CA TYR A 172 6.88 5.99 -20.77
C TYR A 172 8.33 5.53 -20.61
N THR A 173 9.16 5.72 -21.65
CA THR A 173 10.60 5.43 -21.55
C THR A 173 11.32 6.54 -20.77
N VAL A 174 12.62 6.33 -20.48
CA VAL A 174 13.46 7.33 -19.79
C VAL A 174 13.48 8.67 -20.54
N GLU A 175 13.49 8.64 -21.87
CA GLU A 175 13.49 9.81 -22.74
C GLU A 175 12.15 10.55 -22.73
N GLU A 176 11.05 9.83 -22.44
CA GLU A 176 9.69 10.37 -22.36
C GLU A 176 9.31 10.86 -20.96
N LYS A 177 10.26 10.90 -20.02
CA LYS A 177 10.02 11.33 -18.64
C LYS A 177 9.41 12.73 -18.54
N SER A 178 9.90 13.70 -19.33
CA SER A 178 9.35 15.06 -19.33
C SER A 178 7.90 15.07 -19.79
N LYS A 179 7.60 14.35 -20.87
CA LYS A 179 6.26 14.17 -21.41
C LYS A 179 5.30 13.59 -20.37
N PHE A 180 5.73 12.59 -19.58
CA PHE A 180 4.95 12.07 -18.46
C PHE A 180 4.56 13.17 -17.46
N TYR A 181 5.52 13.97 -16.99
CA TYR A 181 5.23 15.02 -16.00
C TYR A 181 4.35 16.13 -16.58
N ASP A 182 4.50 16.46 -17.87
CA ASP A 182 3.63 17.41 -18.56
C ASP A 182 2.19 16.88 -18.67
N ASP A 183 2.03 15.60 -19.03
CA ASP A 183 0.72 14.95 -19.11
C ASP A 183 0.05 14.81 -17.73
N ALA A 184 0.80 14.39 -16.71
CA ALA A 184 0.31 14.30 -15.33
C ALA A 184 -0.11 15.69 -14.80
N THR A 185 0.66 16.73 -15.08
CA THR A 185 0.34 18.12 -14.70
C THR A 185 -0.92 18.59 -15.41
N ARG A 186 -1.03 18.36 -16.72
CA ARG A 186 -2.22 18.71 -17.50
C ARG A 186 -3.47 18.02 -16.97
N LEU A 187 -3.38 16.74 -16.61
CA LEU A 187 -4.49 15.99 -16.01
C LEU A 187 -4.87 16.51 -14.63
N ALA A 188 -3.89 16.77 -13.76
CA ALA A 188 -4.13 17.36 -12.44
C ALA A 188 -4.83 18.73 -12.53
N VAL A 189 -4.37 19.59 -13.44
CA VAL A 189 -5.02 20.88 -13.70
C VAL A 189 -6.47 20.66 -14.18
N ALA A 190 -6.69 19.74 -15.13
CA ALA A 190 -8.04 19.43 -15.59
C ALA A 190 -8.96 18.95 -14.47
N ILE A 191 -8.47 18.13 -13.52
CA ILE A 191 -9.22 17.71 -12.34
C ILE A 191 -9.57 18.91 -11.47
N THR A 192 -8.60 19.78 -11.17
CA THR A 192 -8.80 20.92 -10.26
C THR A 192 -9.67 22.05 -10.82
N VAL A 193 -9.73 22.20 -12.15
CA VAL A 193 -10.53 23.25 -12.81
C VAL A 193 -11.98 22.80 -13.03
N ASN A 194 -12.24 21.49 -13.11
CA ASN A 194 -13.57 20.99 -13.41
C ASN A 194 -14.53 21.13 -12.21
N GLN A 195 -15.83 21.36 -12.48
CA GLN A 195 -16.83 21.79 -11.49
C GLN A 195 -16.94 20.86 -10.28
N THR A 196 -16.73 19.56 -10.47
CA THR A 196 -16.86 18.55 -9.41
C THR A 196 -15.80 18.68 -8.32
N TYR A 197 -14.55 18.97 -8.68
CA TYR A 197 -13.44 19.00 -7.73
C TYR A 197 -12.89 20.40 -7.45
N ALA A 198 -13.29 21.41 -8.23
CA ALA A 198 -12.90 22.80 -8.01
C ALA A 198 -13.11 23.30 -6.56
N PRO A 199 -14.24 23.02 -5.87
CA PRO A 199 -14.44 23.47 -4.48
C PRO A 199 -13.47 22.85 -3.48
N VAL A 200 -12.94 21.66 -3.80
CA VAL A 200 -12.05 20.90 -2.92
C VAL A 200 -10.60 20.91 -3.39
N ALA A 201 -10.26 21.58 -4.49
CA ALA A 201 -8.90 21.68 -5.01
C ALA A 201 -7.87 22.13 -3.95
N PRO A 202 -8.16 23.06 -3.02
CA PRO A 202 -7.24 23.43 -1.95
C PRO A 202 -6.95 22.33 -0.92
N LEU A 203 -7.69 21.22 -0.96
CA LEU A 203 -7.52 20.06 -0.09
C LEU A 203 -6.71 18.93 -0.76
N LEU A 204 -6.27 19.12 -2.00
CA LEU A 204 -5.57 18.11 -2.79
C LEU A 204 -4.11 18.48 -2.99
N ASN A 205 -3.27 17.46 -3.05
CA ASN A 205 -1.87 17.52 -3.47
C ASN A 205 -1.67 16.54 -4.61
N PHE A 206 -0.95 16.94 -5.66
CA PHE A 206 -0.66 16.05 -6.78
C PHE A 206 0.83 15.74 -6.92
N TRP A 207 1.11 14.47 -7.15
CA TRP A 207 2.45 13.91 -7.26
C TRP A 207 2.59 13.08 -8.54
N GLY A 208 3.79 13.07 -9.13
CA GLY A 208 4.15 12.18 -10.22
C GLY A 208 5.18 11.15 -9.76
N ALA A 209 4.84 9.88 -9.92
CA ALA A 209 5.66 8.70 -9.65
C ALA A 209 6.14 8.11 -10.99
N PHE A 210 7.39 8.39 -11.34
CA PHE A 210 8.00 7.96 -12.59
C PHE A 210 8.85 6.71 -12.39
N THR A 211 8.50 5.66 -13.12
CA THR A 211 9.28 4.44 -13.31
C THR A 211 9.38 4.22 -14.82
N PRO A 212 10.59 4.09 -15.39
CA PRO A 212 10.74 3.92 -16.84
C PRO A 212 10.25 2.54 -17.29
N SER A 213 9.49 2.51 -18.38
CA SER A 213 9.14 1.30 -19.14
C SER A 213 10.25 0.95 -20.13
N ALA A 214 10.37 -0.33 -20.50
CA ALA A 214 11.34 -0.76 -21.51
C ALA A 214 10.91 -0.30 -22.92
N GLU A 215 9.61 -0.32 -23.18
CA GLU A 215 9.00 0.08 -24.44
C GLU A 215 8.00 1.24 -24.24
N SER A 216 7.82 2.02 -25.31
CA SER A 216 6.84 3.10 -25.32
C SER A 216 5.42 2.57 -25.58
N GLY A 217 4.47 3.10 -24.79
CA GLY A 217 3.05 2.82 -24.85
C GLY A 217 2.61 1.62 -24.02
N ILE A 218 1.28 1.45 -23.95
CA ILE A 218 0.65 0.37 -23.18
C ILE A 218 0.39 -0.88 -24.03
N GLY A 219 0.21 -2.00 -23.34
CA GLY A 219 -0.26 -3.25 -23.94
C GLY A 219 -1.66 -3.13 -24.55
N VAL A 220 -1.90 -3.83 -25.66
CA VAL A 220 -3.23 -3.88 -26.32
C VAL A 220 -3.65 -5.34 -26.54
N GLY A 221 -4.96 -5.60 -26.45
CA GLY A 221 -5.51 -6.95 -26.67
C GLY A 221 -5.09 -7.97 -25.61
N GLY A 222 -4.91 -7.54 -24.35
CA GLY A 222 -4.53 -8.40 -23.23
C GLY A 222 -3.05 -8.83 -23.21
N LYS A 223 -2.21 -8.24 -24.08
CA LYS A 223 -0.76 -8.46 -24.09
C LYS A 223 -0.07 -7.23 -23.51
N PRO A 224 0.50 -7.31 -22.30
CA PRO A 224 1.26 -6.20 -21.73
C PRO A 224 2.50 -5.90 -22.57
N LYS A 225 2.95 -4.65 -22.54
CA LYS A 225 4.26 -4.24 -23.02
C LYS A 225 5.20 -4.11 -21.82
N GLU A 226 6.49 -4.34 -22.08
CA GLU A 226 7.57 -4.26 -21.09
C GLU A 226 7.98 -2.80 -20.83
#